data_AF-A0A3N8ALQ7-F1
#
_entry.id   AF-A0A3N8ALQ7-F1
#
_cell.length_a   1.000
_cell.length_b   1.000
_cell.length_c   1.000
_cell.angle_alpha   90.00
_cell.angle_beta   90.00
_cell.angle_gamma   90.00
#
_symmetry.space_group_name_H-M   'P 1'
#
loop_
_entity.id
_entity.type
_entity.pdbx_description
1 polymer ?
#
loop_
_entity_poly.entity_id
_entity_poly.type
_entity_poly.pdbx_seq_one_letter_code
_entity_poly.pdbx_strand_id
1 'polypeptide(L)'
;MRYELYYWPEIQGRGEYVRLALEAAEADYVDVARESGRGMGVPAMMRLMDSTQAECVPFAPPFLKAGDVVVGQTANILLFLGARLGLAPDDEAGRLWVHQLQLTVADFVTEIHDTHHPIGSGLYYEDQKAEAAERAADFLAHRLPKFLGYFDRVLAQNPHKSGYIAGSALSCADLSMFQLIEGLRYAFPKAMKRAERKVDALVGLHDRVAQHPPVARYLESARRIPFNDMGIFRHYPELDK
;
A
#
# COMPACT_ATOMS: atom_id res chain seq x y z
N MET A 1 19.76 8.36 -10.77
CA MET A 1 19.60 8.87 -9.39
C MET A 1 19.06 7.73 -8.58
N ARG A 2 19.65 7.42 -7.42
CA ARG A 2 19.18 6.36 -6.54
C ARG A 2 18.15 6.91 -5.56
N TYR A 3 17.02 6.24 -5.42
CA TYR A 3 16.02 6.56 -4.40
C TYR A 3 16.36 5.90 -3.06
N GLU A 4 16.09 6.59 -1.96
CA GLU A 4 16.26 6.04 -0.62
C GLU A 4 14.88 5.95 0.05
N LEU A 5 14.38 4.73 0.24
CA LEU A 5 13.12 4.46 0.95
C LEU A 5 13.42 4.21 2.42
N TYR A 6 12.65 4.87 3.29
CA TYR A 6 12.74 4.72 4.73
C TYR A 6 11.39 4.21 5.25
N TYR A 7 11.35 2.94 5.68
CA TYR A 7 10.18 2.31 6.26
C TYR A 7 10.55 1.18 7.23
N TRP A 8 9.62 0.75 8.09
CA TRP A 8 9.86 -0.36 9.02
C TRP A 8 10.34 -1.64 8.29
N PRO A 9 11.46 -2.26 8.72
CA PRO A 9 12.11 -3.32 7.97
C PRO A 9 11.46 -4.71 8.10
N GLU A 10 10.67 -4.95 9.15
CA GLU A 10 10.07 -6.26 9.46
C GLU A 10 8.66 -6.43 8.89
N ILE A 11 8.08 -5.39 8.27
CA ILE A 11 6.71 -5.41 7.77
C ILE A 11 6.60 -4.84 6.36
N GLN A 12 5.63 -5.36 5.61
CA GLN A 12 5.18 -4.73 4.37
C GLN A 12 4.62 -3.34 4.64
N GLY A 13 3.51 -3.30 5.40
CA GLY A 13 2.84 -2.08 5.86
C GLY A 13 2.62 -1.01 4.78
N ARG A 14 2.67 0.27 5.15
CA ARG A 14 2.44 1.40 4.25
C ARG A 14 3.58 1.61 3.25
N GLY A 15 4.78 1.08 3.53
CA GLY A 15 5.94 1.14 2.64
C GLY A 15 5.85 0.20 1.44
N GLU A 16 5.09 -0.89 1.55
CA GLU A 16 4.96 -1.88 0.47
C GLU A 16 4.38 -1.31 -0.82
N TYR A 17 3.43 -0.38 -0.68
CA TYR A 17 2.86 0.36 -1.81
C TYR A 17 3.93 1.13 -2.60
N VAL A 18 4.92 1.70 -1.90
CA VAL A 18 6.07 2.40 -2.51
C VAL A 18 7.05 1.40 -3.12
N ARG A 19 7.36 0.30 -2.41
CA ARG A 19 8.25 -0.77 -2.92
C ARG A 19 7.72 -1.32 -4.24
N LEU A 20 6.44 -1.63 -4.33
CA LEU A 20 5.83 -2.14 -5.56
C LEU A 20 5.98 -1.18 -6.73
N ALA A 21 5.85 0.14 -6.52
CA ALA A 21 6.08 1.14 -7.58
C ALA A 21 7.55 1.19 -8.01
N LEU A 22 8.49 1.17 -7.06
CA LEU A 22 9.92 1.17 -7.36
C LEU A 22 10.35 -0.11 -8.10
N GLU A 23 9.85 -1.28 -7.66
CA GLU A 23 10.14 -2.58 -8.26
C GLU A 23 9.48 -2.74 -9.64
N ALA A 24 8.22 -2.30 -9.80
CA ALA A 24 7.52 -2.37 -11.09
C ALA A 24 8.21 -1.54 -12.18
N ALA A 25 8.83 -0.41 -11.80
CA ALA A 25 9.59 0.46 -12.69
C ALA A 25 11.09 0.12 -12.77
N GLU A 26 11.54 -0.93 -12.08
CA GLU A 26 12.96 -1.31 -11.97
C GLU A 26 13.86 -0.13 -11.56
N ALA A 27 13.35 0.72 -10.68
CA ALA A 27 14.04 1.91 -10.23
C ALA A 27 15.26 1.55 -9.37
N ASP A 28 16.36 2.27 -9.52
CA ASP A 28 17.52 2.16 -8.64
C ASP A 28 17.14 2.74 -7.26
N TYR A 29 16.96 1.87 -6.26
CA TYR A 29 16.65 2.29 -4.89
C TYR A 29 17.38 1.47 -3.81
N VAL A 30 17.33 1.98 -2.58
CA VAL A 30 17.74 1.28 -1.37
C VAL A 30 16.62 1.37 -0.34
N ASP A 31 16.28 0.26 0.31
CA ASP A 31 15.38 0.23 1.47
C ASP A 31 16.23 0.41 2.73
N VAL A 32 16.49 1.66 3.09
CA VAL A 32 17.57 2.07 4.02
C VAL A 32 17.47 1.38 5.37
N ALA A 33 16.26 1.26 5.89
CA ALA A 33 16.05 0.67 7.21
C ALA A 33 16.31 -0.84 7.26
N ARG A 34 16.33 -1.51 6.09
CA ARG A 34 16.62 -2.95 5.95
C ARG A 34 18.10 -3.24 5.72
N GLU A 35 18.86 -2.23 5.32
CA GLU A 35 20.30 -2.37 5.09
C GLU A 35 21.10 -2.26 6.39
N SER A 36 22.29 -2.84 6.37
CA SER A 36 23.27 -2.73 7.44
C SER A 36 24.46 -1.85 7.04
N GLY A 37 25.14 -1.26 8.03
CA GLY A 37 26.33 -0.44 7.80
C GLY A 37 26.16 1.02 8.21
N ARG A 38 27.21 1.82 7.97
CA ARG A 38 27.25 3.23 8.37
C ARG A 38 26.19 4.02 7.60
N GLY A 39 25.30 4.68 8.34
CA GLY A 39 24.24 5.49 7.72
C GLY A 39 22.98 4.70 7.33
N MET A 40 22.91 3.40 7.65
CA MET A 40 21.77 2.53 7.32
C MET A 40 20.99 2.10 8.57
N GLY A 41 19.94 1.30 8.37
CA GLY A 41 19.11 0.70 9.41
C GLY A 41 18.07 1.65 10.00
N VAL A 42 17.25 1.15 10.92
CA VAL A 42 16.26 1.94 11.66
C VAL A 42 16.86 3.22 12.27
N PRO A 43 18.08 3.24 12.85
CA PRO A 43 18.67 4.48 13.34
C PRO A 43 18.85 5.56 12.27
N ALA A 44 19.04 5.20 11.00
CA ALA A 44 19.12 6.18 9.91
C ALA A 44 17.77 6.84 9.62
N MET A 45 16.71 6.04 9.63
CA MET A 45 15.34 6.55 9.52
C MET A 45 15.01 7.50 10.67
N MET A 46 15.26 7.08 11.92
CA MET A 46 14.97 7.89 13.11
C MET A 46 15.74 9.21 13.10
N ARG A 47 17.03 9.21 12.70
CA ARG A 47 17.83 10.44 12.59
C ARG A 47 17.22 11.50 11.68
N LEU A 48 16.56 11.11 10.58
CA LEU A 48 15.91 12.07 9.68
C LEU A 48 14.58 12.58 10.24
N MET A 49 13.83 11.72 10.92
CA MET A 49 12.56 12.09 11.57
C MET A 49 12.77 13.00 12.79
N ASP A 50 13.82 12.75 13.56
CA ASP A 50 14.14 13.51 14.78
C ASP A 50 15.01 14.75 14.50
N SER A 51 15.25 15.07 13.21
CA SER A 51 16.11 16.19 12.83
C SER A 51 15.48 17.53 13.23
N THR A 52 16.22 18.33 13.99
CA THR A 52 15.85 19.69 14.36
C THR A 52 16.45 20.76 13.42
N GLN A 53 17.24 20.33 12.44
CA GLN A 53 17.97 21.21 11.52
C GLN A 53 17.46 21.12 10.07
N ALA A 54 16.75 20.07 9.71
CA ALA A 54 16.24 19.89 8.34
C ALA A 54 15.01 20.76 8.10
N GLU A 55 14.91 21.36 6.90
CA GLU A 55 13.73 22.14 6.49
C GLU A 55 12.51 21.24 6.27
N CYS A 56 12.72 20.08 5.65
CA CYS A 56 11.68 19.09 5.34
C CYS A 56 11.85 17.86 6.23
N VAL A 57 11.15 17.83 7.37
CA VAL A 57 11.19 16.72 8.33
C VAL A 57 10.01 15.77 8.10
N PRO A 58 10.23 14.47 7.84
CA PRO A 58 9.15 13.49 7.76
C PRO A 58 8.45 13.29 9.10
N PHE A 59 7.12 13.37 9.11
CA PHE A 59 6.32 13.11 10.31
C PHE A 59 6.38 11.64 10.76
N ALA A 60 6.28 10.71 9.80
CA ALA A 60 6.29 9.27 10.04
C ALA A 60 6.74 8.53 8.76
N PRO A 61 7.23 7.29 8.88
CA PRO A 61 7.47 6.44 7.72
C PRO A 61 6.14 5.96 7.08
N PRO A 62 6.08 5.72 5.76
CA PRO A 62 7.21 5.83 4.85
C PRO A 62 7.49 7.28 4.44
N PHE A 63 8.77 7.54 4.19
CA PHE A 63 9.23 8.67 3.41
C PHE A 63 10.31 8.24 2.42
N LEU A 64 10.44 8.99 1.34
CA LEU A 64 11.37 8.75 0.26
C LEU A 64 12.29 9.97 0.12
N LYS A 65 13.59 9.73 -0.04
CA LYS A 65 14.55 10.75 -0.42
C LYS A 65 15.02 10.52 -1.87
N ALA A 66 15.04 11.59 -2.65
CA ALA A 66 15.45 11.62 -4.05
C ALA A 66 16.38 12.82 -4.29
N GLY A 67 17.68 12.63 -4.08
CA GLY A 67 18.62 13.75 -3.99
C GLY A 67 18.32 14.60 -2.75
N ASP A 68 18.10 15.90 -2.95
CA ASP A 68 17.80 16.84 -1.86
C ASP A 68 16.29 16.89 -1.51
N VAL A 69 15.45 16.22 -2.29
CA VAL A 69 14.00 16.20 -2.06
C VAL A 69 13.63 15.07 -1.11
N VAL A 70 12.91 15.41 -0.04
CA VAL A 70 12.30 14.46 0.91
C VAL A 70 10.79 14.51 0.78
N VAL A 71 10.15 13.36 0.54
CA VAL A 71 8.71 13.23 0.33
C VAL A 71 8.15 12.23 1.35
N GLY A 72 7.31 12.68 2.26
CA GLY A 72 6.54 11.82 3.17
C GLY A 72 5.14 11.51 2.65
N GLN A 73 4.42 10.61 3.33
CA GLN A 73 3.07 10.11 3.01
C GLN A 73 3.04 9.22 1.76
N THR A 74 2.60 7.97 1.90
CA THR A 74 2.55 6.97 0.81
C THR A 74 1.90 7.52 -0.47
N ALA A 75 0.73 8.17 -0.36
CA ALA A 75 0.02 8.69 -1.53
C ALA A 75 0.76 9.83 -2.24
N ASN A 76 1.48 10.66 -1.48
CA ASN A 76 2.28 11.76 -2.02
C ASN A 76 3.59 11.26 -2.64
N ILE A 77 4.23 10.26 -2.03
CA ILE A 77 5.37 9.55 -2.61
C ILE A 77 4.99 8.92 -3.95
N LEU A 78 3.83 8.26 -4.02
CA LEU A 78 3.36 7.62 -5.25
C LEU A 78 2.93 8.62 -6.33
N LEU A 79 2.43 9.80 -5.95
CA LEU A 79 2.22 10.91 -6.89
C LEU A 79 3.56 11.38 -7.49
N PHE A 80 4.57 11.58 -6.64
CA PHE A 80 5.92 11.98 -7.04
C PHE A 80 6.60 10.95 -7.95
N LEU A 81 6.52 9.67 -7.59
CA LEU A 81 7.10 8.57 -8.35
C LEU A 81 6.32 8.30 -9.64
N GLY A 82 4.99 8.36 -9.60
CA GLY A 82 4.13 8.04 -10.74
C GLY A 82 4.50 8.82 -12.00
N ALA A 83 4.65 10.14 -11.87
CA ALA A 83 5.06 11.00 -12.99
C ALA A 83 6.51 10.74 -13.45
N ARG A 84 7.41 10.33 -12.55
CA ARG A 84 8.84 10.13 -12.84
C ARG A 84 9.16 8.77 -13.43
N LEU A 85 8.36 7.77 -13.10
CA LEU A 85 8.57 6.36 -13.43
C LEU A 85 7.59 5.84 -14.48
N GLY A 86 6.74 6.72 -15.05
CA GLY A 86 5.73 6.31 -16.03
C GLY A 86 4.63 5.42 -15.44
N LEU A 87 4.32 5.60 -14.15
CA LEU A 87 3.29 4.86 -13.41
C LEU A 87 2.06 5.75 -13.10
N ALA A 88 1.81 6.74 -13.94
CA ALA A 88 0.62 7.58 -13.95
C ALA A 88 0.40 8.14 -15.37
N PRO A 89 -0.83 8.58 -15.71
CA PRO A 89 -1.07 9.28 -16.97
C PRO A 89 -0.20 10.54 -17.15
N ASP A 90 0.07 10.90 -18.40
CA ASP A 90 0.91 12.06 -18.76
C ASP A 90 0.18 13.41 -18.64
N ASP A 91 -1.15 13.41 -18.64
CA ASP A 91 -1.95 14.61 -18.45
C ASP A 91 -2.27 14.87 -16.97
N GLU A 92 -2.48 16.15 -16.64
CA GLU A 92 -2.73 16.56 -15.26
C GLU A 92 -4.02 15.95 -14.69
N ALA A 93 -5.09 15.88 -15.48
CA ALA A 93 -6.37 15.34 -15.02
C ALA A 93 -6.23 13.85 -14.67
N GLY A 94 -5.55 13.07 -15.51
CA GLY A 94 -5.24 11.67 -15.25
C GLY A 94 -4.35 11.46 -14.01
N ARG A 95 -3.34 12.30 -13.79
CA ARG A 95 -2.53 12.25 -12.56
C ARG A 95 -3.34 12.55 -11.31
N LEU A 96 -4.17 13.58 -11.34
CA LEU A 96 -5.05 13.93 -10.22
C LEU A 96 -6.05 12.80 -9.94
N TRP A 97 -6.56 12.16 -10.99
CA TRP A 97 -7.46 11.01 -10.84
C TRP A 97 -6.76 9.83 -10.16
N VAL A 98 -5.57 9.43 -10.63
CA VAL A 98 -4.78 8.36 -9.97
C VAL A 98 -4.44 8.72 -8.53
N HIS A 99 -4.10 9.98 -8.26
CA HIS A 99 -3.80 10.44 -6.90
C HIS A 99 -5.02 10.37 -5.98
N GLN A 100 -6.21 10.78 -6.44
CA GLN A 100 -7.45 10.64 -5.69
C GLN A 100 -7.75 9.18 -5.33
N LEU A 101 -7.55 8.27 -6.28
CA LEU A 101 -7.72 6.84 -6.03
C LEU A 101 -6.72 6.34 -4.99
N GLN A 102 -5.47 6.81 -5.04
CA GLN A 102 -4.45 6.48 -4.04
C GLN A 102 -4.80 7.00 -2.64
N LEU A 103 -5.42 8.18 -2.54
CA LEU A 103 -5.93 8.71 -1.27
C LEU A 103 -7.08 7.84 -0.74
N THR A 104 -7.98 7.39 -1.62
CA THR A 104 -9.06 6.45 -1.27
C THR A 104 -8.51 5.10 -0.81
N VAL A 105 -7.42 4.62 -1.41
CA VAL A 105 -6.67 3.46 -0.92
C VAL A 105 -6.14 3.72 0.49
N ALA A 106 -5.56 4.89 0.77
CA ALA A 106 -5.02 5.22 2.08
C ALA A 106 -6.10 5.24 3.18
N ASP A 107 -7.31 5.70 2.86
CA ASP A 107 -8.48 5.62 3.74
C ASP A 107 -8.84 4.16 4.03
N PHE A 108 -8.92 3.33 2.97
CA PHE A 108 -9.28 1.92 3.11
C PHE A 108 -8.25 1.13 3.94
N VAL A 109 -6.96 1.37 3.70
CA VAL A 109 -5.84 0.81 4.47
C VAL A 109 -5.95 1.16 5.95
N THR A 110 -6.38 2.39 6.26
CA THR A 110 -6.58 2.82 7.65
C THR A 110 -7.76 2.10 8.28
N GLU A 111 -8.89 1.98 7.58
CA GLU A 111 -10.03 1.22 8.09
C GLU A 111 -9.72 -0.27 8.29
N ILE A 112 -8.87 -0.86 7.45
CA ILE A 112 -8.38 -2.23 7.62
C ILE A 112 -7.52 -2.35 8.89
N HIS A 113 -6.57 -1.44 9.09
CA HIS A 113 -5.75 -1.41 10.31
C HIS A 113 -6.62 -1.29 11.57
N ASP A 114 -7.64 -0.43 11.53
CA ASP A 114 -8.49 -0.17 12.69
C ASP A 114 -9.39 -1.37 13.05
N THR A 115 -9.50 -2.40 12.21
CA THR A 115 -10.21 -3.64 12.56
C THR A 115 -9.58 -4.36 13.76
N HIS A 116 -8.28 -4.16 14.02
CA HIS A 116 -7.56 -4.73 15.16
C HIS A 116 -6.98 -3.67 16.12
N HIS A 117 -7.03 -2.39 15.76
CA HIS A 117 -6.68 -1.27 16.64
C HIS A 117 -7.72 -0.13 16.66
N PRO A 118 -9.00 -0.40 16.99
CA PRO A 118 -10.07 0.60 16.89
C PRO A 118 -10.02 1.72 17.94
N ILE A 119 -9.36 1.52 19.08
CA ILE A 119 -9.27 2.52 20.15
C ILE A 119 -8.01 3.37 19.99
N GLY A 120 -6.88 2.70 19.76
CA GLY A 120 -5.59 3.37 19.67
C GLY A 120 -4.52 2.44 19.11
N SER A 121 -3.73 2.98 18.17
CA SER A 121 -2.63 2.27 17.52
C SER A 121 -1.45 1.96 18.45
N GLY A 122 -1.36 2.63 19.60
CA GLY A 122 -0.35 2.36 20.62
C GLY A 122 -0.75 1.30 21.65
N LEU A 123 -1.99 0.84 21.65
CA LEU A 123 -2.47 -0.23 22.53
C LEU A 123 -2.28 -1.59 21.87
N TYR A 124 -2.07 -2.65 22.67
CA TYR A 124 -2.05 -4.01 22.15
C TYR A 124 -3.43 -4.43 21.62
N TYR A 125 -3.46 -5.42 20.72
CA TYR A 125 -4.73 -5.96 20.21
C TYR A 125 -5.53 -6.61 21.36
N GLU A 126 -4.83 -7.31 22.25
CA GLU A 126 -5.37 -8.02 23.40
C GLU A 126 -6.17 -7.11 24.35
N ASP A 127 -5.82 -5.82 24.40
CA ASP A 127 -6.45 -4.81 25.26
C ASP A 127 -7.72 -4.19 24.63
N GLN A 128 -8.02 -4.48 23.36
CA GLN A 128 -9.14 -3.89 22.61
C GLN A 128 -9.88 -4.92 21.74
N LYS A 129 -9.87 -6.21 22.14
CA LYS A 129 -10.45 -7.31 21.35
C LYS A 129 -11.96 -7.20 21.14
N ALA A 130 -12.69 -6.71 22.14
CA ALA A 130 -14.15 -6.61 22.06
C ALA A 130 -14.56 -5.56 21.01
N GLU A 131 -13.94 -4.39 21.08
CA GLU A 131 -14.11 -3.28 20.14
C GLU A 131 -13.62 -3.67 18.75
N ALA A 132 -12.52 -4.43 18.66
CA ALA A 132 -12.01 -4.96 17.40
C ALA A 132 -13.02 -5.90 16.74
N ALA A 133 -13.68 -6.76 17.52
CA ALA A 133 -14.73 -7.65 17.00
C ALA A 133 -15.94 -6.86 16.46
N GLU A 134 -16.36 -5.79 17.12
CA GLU A 134 -17.44 -4.92 16.64
C GLU A 134 -17.01 -4.15 15.38
N ARG A 135 -15.81 -3.58 15.38
CA ARG A 135 -15.26 -2.83 14.24
C ARG A 135 -15.06 -3.71 13.02
N ALA A 136 -14.52 -4.91 13.19
CA ALA A 136 -14.34 -5.88 12.11
C ALA A 136 -15.70 -6.32 11.52
N ALA A 137 -16.71 -6.56 12.37
CA ALA A 137 -18.05 -6.92 11.89
C ALA A 137 -18.66 -5.82 11.00
N ASP A 138 -18.59 -4.55 11.43
CA ASP A 138 -19.04 -3.42 10.60
C ASP A 138 -18.22 -3.28 9.32
N PHE A 139 -16.89 -3.38 9.43
CA PHE A 139 -15.98 -3.31 8.29
C PHE A 139 -16.34 -4.34 7.22
N LEU A 140 -16.50 -5.62 7.61
CA LEU A 140 -16.82 -6.70 6.67
C LEU A 140 -18.22 -6.57 6.08
N ALA A 141 -19.20 -6.11 6.86
CA ALA A 141 -20.58 -5.97 6.41
C ALA A 141 -20.79 -4.77 5.47
N HIS A 142 -20.12 -3.64 5.73
CA HIS A 142 -20.45 -2.36 5.08
C HIS A 142 -19.27 -1.73 4.35
N ARG A 143 -18.06 -1.76 4.92
CA ARG A 143 -16.91 -1.01 4.38
C ARG A 143 -16.21 -1.78 3.26
N LEU A 144 -15.87 -3.04 3.50
CA LEU A 144 -15.27 -3.94 2.52
C LEU A 144 -16.04 -3.97 1.19
N PRO A 145 -17.37 -4.27 1.15
CA PRO A 145 -18.11 -4.27 -0.11
C PRO A 145 -18.21 -2.87 -0.75
N LYS A 146 -18.24 -1.80 0.04
CA LYS A 146 -18.31 -0.42 -0.48
C LYS A 146 -17.02 -0.03 -1.20
N PHE A 147 -15.86 -0.29 -0.60
CA PHE A 147 -14.57 0.03 -1.23
C PHE A 147 -14.30 -0.88 -2.43
N LEU A 148 -14.44 -2.20 -2.28
CA LEU A 148 -14.19 -3.12 -3.40
C LEU A 148 -15.16 -2.86 -4.56
N GLY A 149 -16.45 -2.65 -4.28
CA GLY A 149 -17.42 -2.31 -5.33
C GLY A 149 -17.17 -0.95 -5.98
N TYR A 150 -16.61 0.02 -5.25
CA TYR A 150 -16.19 1.30 -5.83
C TYR A 150 -15.04 1.08 -6.84
N PHE A 151 -13.96 0.42 -6.44
CA PHE A 151 -12.80 0.22 -7.31
C PHE A 151 -13.11 -0.70 -8.49
N ASP A 152 -13.93 -1.74 -8.30
CA ASP A 152 -14.39 -2.61 -9.39
C ASP A 152 -15.18 -1.83 -10.43
N ARG A 153 -16.08 -0.94 -9.98
CA ARG A 153 -16.81 -0.03 -10.86
C ARG A 153 -15.87 0.95 -11.58
N VAL A 154 -14.90 1.53 -10.89
CA VAL A 154 -13.91 2.43 -11.51
C VAL A 154 -13.17 1.72 -12.64
N LEU A 155 -12.67 0.52 -12.39
CA LEU A 155 -11.97 -0.30 -13.38
C LEU A 155 -12.87 -0.63 -14.58
N ALA A 156 -14.12 -1.05 -14.34
CA ALA A 156 -15.09 -1.37 -15.39
C ALA A 156 -15.49 -0.14 -16.22
N GLN A 157 -15.46 1.05 -15.63
CA GLN A 157 -15.81 2.31 -16.27
C GLN A 157 -14.62 3.02 -16.94
N ASN A 158 -13.41 2.46 -16.85
CA ASN A 158 -12.25 3.05 -17.53
C ASN A 158 -12.49 3.06 -19.06
N PRO A 159 -12.53 4.25 -19.70
CA PRO A 159 -12.84 4.37 -21.13
C PRO A 159 -11.82 3.69 -22.04
N HIS A 160 -10.59 3.50 -21.57
CA HIS A 160 -9.53 2.84 -22.35
C HIS A 160 -9.69 1.32 -22.44
N LYS A 161 -10.54 0.70 -21.60
CA LYS A 161 -10.74 -0.75 -21.54
C LYS A 161 -9.43 -1.56 -21.49
N SER A 162 -8.43 -1.00 -20.80
CA SER A 162 -7.06 -1.52 -20.76
C SER A 162 -6.87 -2.69 -19.79
N GLY A 163 -7.83 -2.90 -18.89
CA GLY A 163 -7.68 -3.80 -17.75
C GLY A 163 -6.90 -3.19 -16.58
N TYR A 164 -6.62 -1.88 -16.62
CA TYR A 164 -6.07 -1.08 -15.52
C TYR A 164 -7.11 -0.06 -15.03
N ILE A 165 -6.96 0.42 -13.80
CA ILE A 165 -7.93 1.27 -13.10
C ILE A 165 -8.07 2.66 -13.74
N ALA A 166 -6.98 3.21 -14.26
CA ALA A 166 -6.97 4.52 -14.87
C ALA A 166 -6.00 4.56 -16.06
N GLY A 167 -6.41 5.17 -17.16
CA GLY A 167 -5.59 5.27 -18.37
C GLY A 167 -5.41 3.93 -19.09
N SER A 168 -4.43 3.87 -19.99
CA SER A 168 -4.20 2.72 -20.88
C SER A 168 -3.10 1.76 -20.40
N ALA A 169 -2.40 2.07 -19.30
CA ALA A 169 -1.23 1.34 -18.82
C ALA A 169 -1.22 1.20 -17.30
N LEU A 170 -0.29 0.38 -16.78
CA LEU A 170 -0.09 0.15 -15.35
C LEU A 170 0.21 1.46 -14.62
N SER A 171 -0.44 1.68 -13.48
CA SER A 171 -0.23 2.84 -12.62
C SER A 171 0.04 2.47 -11.16
N CYS A 172 0.46 3.44 -10.35
CA CYS A 172 0.60 3.28 -8.90
C CYS A 172 -0.70 2.81 -8.22
N ALA A 173 -1.87 3.18 -8.76
CA ALA A 173 -3.16 2.75 -8.21
C ALA A 173 -3.41 1.25 -8.43
N ASP A 174 -3.01 0.72 -9.59
CA ASP A 174 -3.12 -0.71 -9.89
C ASP A 174 -2.25 -1.55 -8.97
N LEU A 175 -0.98 -1.14 -8.78
CA LEU A 175 -0.05 -1.75 -7.84
C LEU A 175 -0.57 -1.73 -6.40
N SER A 176 -1.21 -0.62 -6.02
CA SER A 176 -1.82 -0.47 -4.70
C SER A 176 -3.04 -1.36 -4.50
N MET A 177 -3.86 -1.52 -5.53
CA MET A 177 -5.00 -2.44 -5.48
C MET A 177 -4.57 -3.89 -5.45
N PHE A 178 -3.51 -4.26 -6.18
CA PHE A 178 -2.88 -5.58 -6.02
C PHE A 178 -2.50 -5.85 -4.56
N GLN A 179 -1.79 -4.91 -3.92
CA GLN A 179 -1.38 -5.05 -2.52
C GLN A 179 -2.57 -5.13 -1.55
N LEU A 180 -3.64 -4.38 -1.80
CA LEU A 180 -4.88 -4.44 -1.00
C LEU A 180 -5.53 -5.82 -1.10
N ILE A 181 -5.64 -6.39 -2.30
CA ILE A 181 -6.24 -7.71 -2.49
C ILE A 181 -5.39 -8.79 -1.81
N GLU A 182 -4.07 -8.75 -1.97
CA GLU A 182 -3.13 -9.65 -1.27
C GLU A 182 -3.31 -9.59 0.25
N GLY A 183 -3.31 -8.38 0.81
CA GLY A 183 -3.43 -8.18 2.24
C GLY A 183 -4.81 -8.57 2.78
N LEU A 184 -5.89 -8.28 2.07
CA LEU A 184 -7.24 -8.68 2.46
C LEU A 184 -7.42 -10.20 2.38
N ARG A 185 -6.82 -10.87 1.39
CA ARG A 185 -6.81 -12.35 1.29
C ARG A 185 -6.11 -12.98 2.48
N TYR A 186 -5.03 -12.36 2.96
CA TYR A 186 -4.33 -12.80 4.17
C TYR A 186 -5.14 -12.53 5.45
N ALA A 187 -5.62 -11.30 5.64
CA ALA A 187 -6.29 -10.90 6.88
C ALA A 187 -7.69 -11.54 7.04
N PHE A 188 -8.48 -11.56 5.97
CA PHE A 188 -9.89 -11.99 5.97
C PHE A 188 -10.20 -13.01 4.87
N PRO A 189 -9.56 -14.20 4.86
CA PRO A 189 -9.68 -15.18 3.79
C PRO A 189 -11.13 -15.65 3.54
N LYS A 190 -11.96 -15.81 4.59
CA LYS A 190 -13.36 -16.22 4.42
C LYS A 190 -14.20 -15.10 3.83
N ALA A 191 -14.02 -13.87 4.30
CA ALA A 191 -14.72 -12.72 3.73
C ALA A 191 -14.34 -12.49 2.27
N MET A 192 -13.06 -12.56 1.93
CA MET A 192 -12.58 -12.39 0.55
C MET A 192 -13.11 -13.48 -0.38
N LYS A 193 -13.19 -14.74 0.05
CA LYS A 193 -13.82 -15.82 -0.74
C LYS A 193 -15.27 -15.51 -1.15
N ARG A 194 -16.00 -14.72 -0.36
CA ARG A 194 -17.37 -14.28 -0.68
C ARG A 194 -17.37 -12.99 -1.50
N ALA A 195 -16.52 -12.04 -1.14
CA ALA A 195 -16.45 -10.72 -1.77
C ALA A 195 -15.98 -10.81 -3.23
N GLU A 196 -14.97 -11.64 -3.52
CA GLU A 196 -14.36 -11.75 -4.86
C GLU A 196 -15.36 -12.16 -5.95
N ARG A 197 -16.42 -12.89 -5.61
CA ARG A 197 -17.51 -13.26 -6.54
C ARG A 197 -18.29 -12.07 -7.11
N LYS A 198 -18.08 -10.87 -6.56
CA LYS A 198 -18.77 -9.63 -6.94
C LYS A 198 -17.81 -8.59 -7.52
N VAL A 199 -16.51 -8.89 -7.58
CA VAL A 199 -15.47 -7.95 -8.02
C VAL A 199 -14.46 -8.64 -8.95
N ASP A 200 -14.99 -9.38 -9.93
CA ASP A 200 -14.20 -10.16 -10.88
C ASP A 200 -13.17 -9.29 -11.65
N ALA A 201 -13.49 -8.01 -11.90
CA ALA A 201 -12.56 -7.12 -12.58
C ALA A 201 -11.35 -6.82 -11.69
N LEU A 202 -11.54 -6.58 -10.39
CA LEU A 202 -10.43 -6.41 -9.45
C LEU A 202 -9.59 -7.67 -9.29
N VAL A 203 -10.20 -8.86 -9.31
CA VAL A 203 -9.44 -10.12 -9.31
C VAL A 203 -8.58 -10.23 -10.57
N GLY A 204 -9.15 -9.91 -11.74
CA GLY A 204 -8.40 -9.87 -13.00
C GLY A 204 -7.27 -8.83 -13.01
N LEU A 205 -7.48 -7.67 -12.38
CA LEU A 205 -6.43 -6.66 -12.20
C LEU A 205 -5.30 -7.19 -11.31
N HIS A 206 -5.64 -7.79 -10.18
CA HIS A 206 -4.68 -8.41 -9.28
C HIS A 206 -3.80 -9.41 -10.02
N ASP A 207 -4.41 -10.34 -10.77
CA ASP A 207 -3.68 -11.39 -11.48
C ASP A 207 -2.78 -10.82 -12.59
N ARG A 208 -3.26 -9.78 -13.28
CA ARG A 208 -2.47 -9.06 -14.28
C ARG A 208 -1.25 -8.38 -13.66
N VAL A 209 -1.39 -7.73 -12.51
CA VAL A 209 -0.27 -7.10 -11.80
C VAL A 209 0.72 -8.14 -11.31
N ALA A 210 0.24 -9.26 -10.76
CA ALA A 210 1.09 -10.37 -10.32
C ALA A 210 1.96 -10.94 -11.45
N GLN A 211 1.44 -10.92 -12.69
CA GLN A 211 2.13 -11.40 -13.89
C GLN A 211 3.03 -10.34 -14.54
N HIS A 212 3.02 -9.08 -14.08
CA HIS A 212 3.89 -8.04 -14.61
C HIS A 212 5.36 -8.42 -14.32
N PRO A 213 6.26 -8.57 -15.32
CA PRO A 213 7.51 -9.30 -15.11
C PRO A 213 8.42 -8.77 -13.98
N PRO A 214 8.65 -7.46 -13.84
CA PRO A 214 9.36 -6.90 -12.67
C PRO A 214 8.68 -7.20 -11.33
N VAL A 215 7.34 -7.13 -11.29
CA VAL A 215 6.57 -7.42 -10.07
C VAL A 215 6.68 -8.90 -9.72
N ALA A 216 6.48 -9.80 -10.69
CA ALA A 216 6.63 -11.25 -10.49
C ALA A 216 8.01 -11.59 -9.90
N ARG A 217 9.09 -11.03 -10.46
CA ARG A 217 10.46 -11.21 -9.91
C ARG A 217 10.59 -10.70 -8.47
N TYR A 218 9.98 -9.55 -8.16
CA TYR A 218 10.00 -9.01 -6.80
C TYR A 218 9.26 -9.94 -5.82
N LEU A 219 8.08 -10.42 -6.19
CA LEU A 219 7.26 -11.30 -5.36
C LEU A 219 7.95 -12.63 -5.02
N GLU A 220 8.79 -13.15 -5.92
CA GLU A 220 9.60 -14.36 -5.70
C GLU A 220 10.91 -14.09 -4.93
N SER A 221 11.26 -12.83 -4.71
CA SER A 221 12.53 -12.45 -4.10
C SER A 221 12.45 -12.36 -2.57
N ALA A 222 13.60 -12.47 -1.91
CA ALA A 222 13.73 -12.20 -0.47
C ALA A 222 13.41 -10.75 -0.07
N ARG A 223 13.28 -9.83 -1.04
CA ARG A 223 12.87 -8.44 -0.77
C ARG A 223 11.40 -8.35 -0.41
N ARG A 224 10.53 -9.24 -0.91
CA ARG A 224 9.11 -9.29 -0.53
C ARG A 224 8.98 -9.88 0.88
N ILE A 225 8.68 -9.02 1.85
CA ILE A 225 8.46 -9.43 3.25
C ILE A 225 7.15 -10.22 3.33
N PRO A 226 7.06 -11.35 4.03
CA PRO A 226 5.78 -12.04 4.24
C PRO A 226 4.84 -11.21 5.12
N PHE A 227 3.53 -11.43 5.00
CA PHE A 227 2.58 -10.91 5.98
C PHE A 227 2.84 -11.51 7.37
N ASN A 228 2.57 -10.73 8.43
CA ASN A 228 2.74 -11.12 9.82
C ASN A 228 1.87 -10.25 10.75
N ASP A 229 1.87 -10.57 12.03
CA ASP A 229 1.01 -9.94 13.04
C ASP A 229 1.50 -8.57 13.55
N MET A 230 2.52 -7.99 12.91
CA MET A 230 3.03 -6.64 13.23
C MET A 230 2.56 -5.60 12.22
N GLY A 231 2.05 -6.03 11.06
CA GLY A 231 1.68 -5.16 9.95
C GLY A 231 0.26 -4.60 10.02
N ILE A 232 -0.21 -4.11 8.86
CA ILE A 232 -1.57 -3.59 8.64
C ILE A 232 -2.56 -4.74 8.50
N PHE A 233 -2.20 -5.73 7.69
CA PHE A 233 -3.01 -6.90 7.42
C PHE A 233 -2.61 -7.99 8.41
N ARG A 234 -3.47 -8.25 9.40
CA ARG A 234 -3.25 -9.26 10.44
C ARG A 234 -4.36 -10.29 10.37
N HIS A 235 -4.01 -11.57 10.50
CA HIS A 235 -4.99 -12.64 10.45
C HIS A 235 -5.43 -13.06 11.85
N TYR A 236 -6.58 -12.54 12.28
CA TYR A 236 -7.25 -12.97 13.51
C TYR A 236 -8.52 -13.75 13.15
N PRO A 237 -8.54 -15.09 13.31
CA PRO A 237 -9.70 -15.91 12.93
C PRO A 237 -11.02 -15.48 13.55
N GLU A 238 -11.00 -14.89 14.75
CA GLU A 238 -12.17 -14.35 15.44
C GLU A 238 -12.77 -13.10 14.79
N LEU A 239 -11.98 -12.37 13.99
CA LEU A 239 -12.40 -11.17 13.25
C LEU A 239 -12.91 -11.50 11.84
N ASP A 240 -12.60 -12.69 11.30
CA ASP A 240 -13.01 -13.16 9.97
C ASP A 240 -14.16 -14.18 10.06
N LYS A 241 -15.39 -13.66 10.18
CA LYS A 241 -16.63 -14.44 10.24
C LYS A 241 -17.21 -14.66 8.85
#